data_AF-A0A183DSE2-F1
#
_entry.id   AF-A0A183DSE2-F1
#
_cell.length_a   1.000
_cell.length_b   1.000
_cell.length_c   1.000
_cell.angle_alpha   90.00
_cell.angle_beta   90.00
_cell.angle_gamma   90.00
#
_symmetry.space_group_name_H-M   'P 1'
#
loop_
_entity.id
_entity.type
_entity.pdbx_description
1 polymer ?
#
loop_
_entity_poly.entity_id
_entity_poly.type
_entity_poly.pdbx_seq_one_letter_code
_entity_poly.pdbx_strand_id
1 'polypeptide(L)'
;MPILVTLLPCVIIFLICGTLGLLGNTSLIIATFRNKNLRGPCNILIALNAFGDIFHQLAHIPLAYYTFTGNTYAPLKTCFIIQFVPNFFMNFSMFLLLMIGIDRFISIKWPLNYQAFRKAHYLTSMIAPAILFGVLNVCCAYYTDYNSK
;
A
#
# COMPACT_ATOMS: atom_id res chain seq x y z
N MET A 1 10.10 -15.81 -29.86
CA MET A 1 10.63 -17.05 -29.25
C MET A 1 11.64 -16.76 -28.14
N PRO A 2 12.78 -16.04 -28.34
CA PRO A 2 13.75 -15.83 -27.26
C PRO A 2 13.24 -14.89 -26.15
N ILE A 3 12.52 -13.82 -26.51
CA ILE A 3 11.95 -12.85 -25.56
C ILE A 3 10.96 -13.52 -24.58
N LEU A 4 10.17 -14.48 -25.05
CA LEU A 4 9.18 -15.18 -24.22
C LEU A 4 9.86 -16.08 -23.17
N VAL A 5 10.95 -16.76 -23.54
CA VAL A 5 11.73 -17.62 -22.63
C VAL A 5 12.45 -16.77 -21.57
N THR A 6 12.94 -15.59 -21.93
CA THR A 6 13.56 -14.65 -20.96
C THR A 6 12.54 -14.03 -20.00
N LEU A 7 11.32 -13.75 -20.46
CA LEU A 7 10.27 -13.15 -19.62
C LEU A 7 9.52 -14.17 -18.75
N LEU A 8 9.51 -15.45 -19.13
CA LEU A 8 8.84 -16.54 -18.40
C LEU A 8 9.10 -16.55 -16.88
N PRO A 9 10.35 -16.48 -16.37
CA PRO A 9 10.61 -16.45 -14.94
C PRO A 9 10.03 -15.21 -14.25
N CYS A 10 10.08 -14.04 -14.89
CA CYS A 10 9.51 -12.80 -14.35
C CYS A 10 8.00 -12.91 -14.18
N VAL A 11 7.31 -13.51 -15.15
CA VAL A 11 5.85 -13.72 -15.11
C VAL A 11 5.45 -14.69 -14.00
N ILE A 12 6.19 -15.79 -13.85
CA ILE A 12 5.91 -16.78 -12.80
C ILE A 12 6.07 -16.14 -11.42
N ILE A 13 7.17 -15.43 -11.17
CA ILE A 13 7.42 -14.74 -9.90
C ILE A 13 6.31 -13.73 -9.63
N PHE A 14 5.92 -12.96 -10.65
CA PHE A 14 4.87 -11.95 -10.53
C PHE A 14 3.52 -12.55 -10.14
N LEU A 15 3.12 -13.68 -10.75
CA LEU A 15 1.88 -14.37 -10.41
C LEU A 15 1.92 -14.94 -8.99
N ILE A 16 3.04 -15.52 -8.58
CA ILE A 16 3.23 -16.07 -7.23
C ILE A 16 3.17 -14.94 -6.19
N CYS A 17 3.96 -13.88 -6.36
CA CYS A 17 3.98 -12.75 -5.44
C CYS A 17 2.62 -12.02 -5.39
N GLY A 18 1.96 -11.83 -6.53
CA GLY A 18 0.65 -11.20 -6.59
C GLY A 18 -0.42 -12.02 -5.87
N THR A 19 -0.47 -13.33 -6.10
CA THR A 19 -1.44 -14.21 -5.43
C THR A 19 -1.19 -14.33 -3.93
N LEU A 20 0.06 -14.56 -3.52
CA LEU A 20 0.43 -14.60 -2.10
C LEU A 20 0.18 -13.26 -1.40
N GLY A 21 0.47 -12.15 -2.08
CA GLY A 21 0.21 -10.82 -1.60
C GLY A 21 -1.27 -10.56 -1.36
N LEU A 22 -2.13 -10.86 -2.34
CA LEU A 22 -3.58 -10.70 -2.21
C LEU A 22 -4.15 -11.59 -1.11
N LEU A 23 -3.79 -12.87 -1.09
CA LEU A 23 -4.28 -13.83 -0.10
C LEU A 23 -3.80 -13.46 1.31
N GLY A 24 -2.51 -13.16 1.47
CA GLY A 24 -1.90 -12.78 2.73
C GLY A 24 -2.54 -11.52 3.31
N ASN A 25 -2.60 -10.43 2.54
CA ASN A 25 -3.18 -9.17 2.99
C ASN A 25 -4.68 -9.30 3.30
N THR A 26 -5.43 -10.02 2.47
CA THR A 26 -6.85 -10.29 2.73
C THR A 26 -7.05 -11.08 4.02
N SER A 27 -6.20 -12.09 4.27
CA SER A 27 -6.25 -12.88 5.49
C SER A 27 -5.97 -12.06 6.76
N LEU A 28 -5.03 -11.11 6.71
CA LEU A 28 -4.73 -10.19 7.82
C LEU A 28 -5.92 -9.30 8.17
N ILE A 29 -6.58 -8.75 7.15
CA ILE A 29 -7.80 -7.94 7.30
C ILE A 29 -8.90 -8.79 7.95
N ILE A 30 -9.18 -9.97 7.38
CA ILE A 30 -10.22 -10.88 7.89
C ILE A 30 -9.93 -11.30 9.34
N ALA A 31 -8.68 -11.65 9.67
CA ALA A 31 -8.29 -12.06 11.01
C ALA A 31 -8.54 -10.94 12.04
N THR A 32 -8.17 -9.70 11.69
CA THR A 32 -8.36 -8.52 12.55
C THR A 32 -9.84 -8.20 12.75
N PHE A 33 -10.66 -8.33 11.71
CA PHE A 33 -12.11 -8.14 11.83
C PHE A 33 -12.79 -9.28 12.59
N ARG A 34 -12.41 -10.54 12.39
CA ARG A 34 -13.07 -11.68 13.06
C ARG A 34 -12.74 -11.78 14.54
N ASN A 35 -11.50 -11.52 14.92
CA ASN A 35 -11.06 -11.70 16.31
C ASN A 35 -11.03 -10.37 17.08
N LYS A 36 -11.95 -10.19 18.03
CA LYS A 36 -12.00 -8.99 18.89
C LYS A 36 -10.72 -8.78 19.71
N ASN A 37 -10.03 -9.87 20.10
CA ASN A 37 -8.78 -9.81 20.85
C ASN A 37 -7.62 -9.26 20.00
N LEU A 38 -7.73 -9.33 18.67
CA LEU A 38 -6.75 -8.76 17.75
C LEU A 38 -7.02 -7.29 17.44
N ARG A 39 -8.08 -6.64 17.95
CA ARG A 39 -8.40 -5.24 17.63
C ARG A 39 -7.63 -4.23 18.50
N GLY A 40 -6.36 -4.51 18.76
CA GLY A 40 -5.42 -3.56 19.34
C GLY A 40 -5.02 -2.48 18.33
N PRO A 41 -4.52 -1.32 18.79
CA PRO A 41 -4.12 -0.22 17.90
C PRO A 41 -3.10 -0.65 16.83
N CYS A 42 -2.01 -1.35 17.20
CA CYS A 42 -1.05 -1.86 16.23
C CYS A 42 -1.69 -2.74 15.15
N ASN A 43 -2.54 -3.69 15.56
CA ASN A 43 -3.13 -4.64 14.63
C ASN A 43 -4.15 -3.98 13.69
N ILE A 44 -4.82 -2.91 14.15
CA ILE A 44 -5.66 -2.07 13.28
C ILE A 44 -4.79 -1.36 12.24
N LEU A 45 -3.62 -0.83 12.62
CA LEU A 45 -2.67 -0.24 11.68
C LEU A 45 -2.14 -1.29 10.68
N ILE A 46 -1.85 -2.52 11.11
CA ILE A 46 -1.45 -3.62 10.23
C ILE A 46 -2.58 -3.96 9.23
N ALA A 47 -3.83 -4.02 9.68
CA ALA A 47 -4.96 -4.27 8.79
C ALA A 47 -5.16 -3.14 7.77
N LEU A 48 -4.95 -1.88 8.17
CA LEU A 48 -4.96 -0.74 7.26
C LEU A 48 -3.80 -0.76 6.26
N ASN A 49 -2.61 -1.21 6.69
CA ASN A 49 -1.47 -1.39 5.79
C ASN A 49 -1.77 -2.47 4.74
N ALA A 50 -2.30 -3.63 5.18
CA ALA A 50 -2.71 -4.70 4.30
C ALA A 50 -3.78 -4.26 3.30
N PHE A 51 -4.70 -3.37 3.72
CA PHE A 51 -5.67 -2.75 2.81
C PHE A 51 -4.97 -1.91 1.74
N GLY A 52 -4.02 -1.05 2.11
CA GLY A 52 -3.23 -0.28 1.15
C GLY A 52 -2.43 -1.15 0.19
N ASP A 53 -1.85 -2.25 0.68
CA ASP A 53 -1.05 -3.17 -0.13
C ASP A 53 -1.88 -3.88 -1.21
N ILE A 54 -3.17 -4.18 -0.94
CA ILE A 54 -4.10 -4.73 -1.96
C ILE A 54 -4.33 -3.72 -3.09
N PHE A 55 -4.57 -2.45 -2.77
CA PHE A 55 -4.76 -1.42 -3.79
C PHE A 55 -3.48 -1.10 -4.56
N HIS A 56 -2.33 -1.12 -3.87
CA HIS A 56 -1.04 -0.98 -4.51
C HIS A 56 -0.82 -2.10 -5.54
N GLN A 57 -1.15 -3.35 -5.18
CA GLN A 57 -1.05 -4.50 -6.09
C GLN A 57 -1.92 -4.36 -7.35
N LEU A 58 -2.97 -3.52 -7.35
CA LEU A 58 -3.74 -3.27 -8.58
C LEU A 58 -2.89 -2.60 -9.68
N ALA A 59 -1.78 -1.92 -9.36
CA ALA A 59 -0.84 -1.38 -10.35
C ALA A 59 -0.20 -2.45 -11.25
N HIS A 60 -0.14 -3.68 -10.76
CA HIS A 60 0.46 -4.79 -11.47
C HIS A 60 -0.40 -5.24 -12.66
N ILE A 61 -1.71 -5.08 -12.60
CA ILE A 61 -2.63 -5.45 -13.70
C ILE A 61 -2.35 -4.64 -14.98
N PRO A 62 -2.35 -3.29 -14.96
CA PRO A 62 -2.05 -2.50 -16.16
C PRO A 62 -0.61 -2.71 -16.63
N LEU A 63 0.36 -2.87 -15.72
CA LEU A 63 1.74 -3.19 -16.08
C LEU A 63 1.84 -4.49 -16.89
N ALA A 64 1.16 -5.55 -16.42
CA ALA A 64 1.09 -6.82 -17.14
C ALA A 64 0.42 -6.64 -18.51
N TYR A 65 -0.72 -5.93 -18.57
CA TYR A 65 -1.42 -5.68 -19.83
C TYR A 65 -0.53 -5.02 -20.89
N TYR A 66 0.16 -3.93 -20.55
CA TYR A 66 1.03 -3.23 -21.51
C TYR A 66 2.26 -4.07 -21.91
N THR A 67 2.79 -4.88 -20.98
CA THR A 67 3.94 -5.76 -21.25
C THR A 67 3.57 -6.90 -22.21
N PHE A 68 2.42 -7.56 -22.01
CA PHE A 68 2.02 -8.70 -22.84
C PHE A 68 1.39 -8.30 -24.17
N THR A 69 0.74 -7.14 -24.25
CA THR A 69 0.16 -6.63 -25.51
C THR A 69 1.25 -6.08 -26.44
N GLY A 70 2.49 -5.94 -25.96
CA GLY A 70 3.60 -5.32 -26.70
C GLY A 70 3.41 -3.82 -26.95
N ASN A 71 2.39 -3.22 -26.33
CA ASN A 71 2.06 -1.82 -26.48
C ASN A 71 2.80 -1.02 -25.40
N THR A 72 4.10 -0.82 -25.59
CA THR A 72 4.98 -0.19 -24.58
C THR A 72 4.74 1.31 -24.40
N TYR A 73 3.86 1.92 -25.20
CA TYR A 73 3.63 3.36 -25.21
C TYR A 73 2.19 3.67 -24.81
N ALA A 74 2.01 4.04 -23.54
CA ALA A 74 0.77 4.63 -23.04
C ALA A 74 0.94 6.16 -22.96
N PRO A 75 -0.05 6.97 -23.40
CA PRO A 75 -0.02 8.40 -23.17
C PRO A 75 0.14 8.71 -21.68
N LEU A 76 0.96 9.72 -21.34
CA LEU A 76 1.28 10.09 -19.95
C LEU A 76 0.01 10.27 -19.10
N LYS A 77 -1.00 10.96 -19.64
CA LYS A 77 -2.30 11.16 -18.96
C LYS A 77 -2.98 9.84 -18.58
N THR A 78 -3.01 8.87 -19.50
CA THR A 78 -3.65 7.58 -19.27
C THR A 78 -2.88 6.78 -18.22
N CYS A 79 -1.56 6.78 -18.30
CA CYS A 79 -0.69 6.16 -17.29
C CYS A 79 -0.91 6.78 -15.90
N PHE A 80 -0.96 8.11 -15.82
CA PHE A 80 -1.19 8.83 -14.57
C PHE A 80 -2.53 8.47 -13.93
N ILE A 81 -3.61 8.45 -14.72
CA ILE A 81 -4.95 8.10 -14.21
C ILE A 81 -4.98 6.66 -13.68
N ILE A 82 -4.38 5.72 -14.42
CA ILE A 82 -4.31 4.31 -14.03
C ILE A 82 -3.48 4.14 -12.74
N GLN A 83 -2.36 4.87 -12.62
CA GLN A 83 -1.42 4.74 -11.52
C GLN A 83 -1.78 5.62 -10.30
N PHE A 84 -2.79 6.49 -10.41
CA PHE A 84 -3.20 7.41 -9.36
C PHE A 84 -3.52 6.70 -8.04
N VAL A 85 -4.44 5.75 -8.08
CA VAL A 85 -4.89 5.01 -6.89
C VAL A 85 -3.76 4.14 -6.32
N PRO A 86 -3.07 3.29 -7.11
CA PRO A 86 -2.01 2.46 -6.54
C PRO A 86 -0.82 3.27 -6.01
N ASN A 87 -0.49 4.42 -6.60
CA ASN A 87 0.58 5.28 -6.11
C ASN A 87 0.22 5.95 -4.78
N PHE A 88 -1.04 6.39 -4.62
CA PHE A 88 -1.52 6.89 -3.35
C PHE A 88 -1.37 5.85 -2.24
N PHE A 89 -1.86 4.63 -2.47
CA PHE A 89 -1.84 3.57 -1.48
C PHE A 89 -0.43 3.04 -1.20
N MET A 90 0.48 3.06 -2.17
CA MET A 90 1.90 2.75 -1.96
C MET A 90 2.54 3.70 -0.94
N ASN A 91 2.37 5.01 -1.13
CA ASN A 91 2.92 6.02 -0.24
C ASN A 91 2.25 5.98 1.14
N PHE A 92 0.93 5.74 1.17
CA PHE A 92 0.18 5.55 2.40
C PHE A 92 0.70 4.34 3.20
N SER A 93 0.81 3.16 2.59
CA SER A 93 1.34 1.96 3.25
C SER A 93 2.77 2.16 3.74
N MET A 94 3.65 2.76 2.94
CA MET A 94 5.04 2.99 3.34
C MET A 94 5.14 3.85 4.61
N PHE A 95 4.37 4.93 4.68
CA PHE A 95 4.36 5.80 5.85
C PHE A 95 3.64 5.15 7.05
N LEU A 96 2.58 4.38 6.79
CA LEU A 96 1.86 3.65 7.83
C LEU A 96 2.73 2.56 8.46
N LEU A 97 3.57 1.87 7.67
CA LEU A 97 4.55 0.91 8.15
C LEU A 97 5.57 1.55 9.10
N LEU A 98 6.02 2.78 8.80
CA LEU A 98 6.84 3.56 9.72
C LEU A 98 6.09 3.84 11.04
N MET A 99 4.82 4.23 10.97
CA MET A 99 4.00 4.49 12.17
C MET A 99 3.77 3.22 13.00
N ILE A 100 3.66 2.04 12.37
CA ILE A 100 3.63 0.74 13.07
C ILE A 100 4.94 0.53 13.85
N GLY A 101 6.09 0.82 13.25
CA GLY A 101 7.38 0.76 13.93
C GLY A 101 7.46 1.69 15.14
N ILE A 102 6.95 2.92 15.00
CA ILE A 102 6.87 3.90 16.08
C ILE A 102 5.92 3.42 17.20
N ASP A 103 4.74 2.90 16.86
CA ASP A 103 3.80 2.31 17.83
C ASP A 103 4.48 1.21 18.65
N ARG A 104 5.20 0.29 17.99
CA ARG A 104 5.94 -0.78 18.66
C ARG A 104 7.01 -0.22 19.59
N PHE A 105 7.76 0.77 19.14
CA PHE A 105 8.77 1.43 19.97
C PHE A 105 8.15 2.09 21.22
N ILE A 106 7.04 2.82 21.08
CA ILE A 106 6.34 3.46 22.19
C ILE A 106 5.83 2.40 23.18
N SER A 107 5.27 1.30 22.68
CA SER A 107 4.74 0.22 23.53
C SER A 107 5.80 -0.42 24.43
N ILE A 108 7.04 -0.51 23.94
CA ILE A 108 8.18 -1.08 24.67
C ILE A 108 8.77 -0.06 25.64
N LYS A 109 8.96 1.19 25.19
CA LYS A 109 9.65 2.22 25.99
C LYS A 109 8.76 2.81 27.09
N TRP A 110 7.46 2.96 26.85
CA TRP A 110 6.52 3.58 27.79
C TRP A 110 5.22 2.78 27.93
N PRO A 111 5.26 1.59 28.53
CA PRO A 111 4.11 0.68 28.60
C PRO A 111 2.92 1.24 29.39
N LEU A 112 3.17 1.97 30.49
CA LEU A 112 2.10 2.54 31.33
C LEU A 112 1.33 3.65 30.60
N ASN A 113 2.05 4.57 29.94
CA ASN A 113 1.45 5.64 29.14
C ASN A 113 0.70 5.07 27.93
N TYR A 114 1.24 4.02 27.31
CA TYR A 114 0.60 3.37 26.17
C TYR A 114 -0.79 2.81 26.52
N GLN A 115 -0.94 2.22 27.70
CA GLN A 115 -2.23 1.72 28.19
C GLN A 115 -3.22 2.84 28.53
N ALA A 116 -2.73 4.02 28.93
CA ALA A 116 -3.55 5.17 29.27
C ALA A 116 -4.12 5.91 28.04
N PHE A 117 -3.55 5.73 26.85
CA PHE A 117 -4.00 6.43 25.65
C PHE A 117 -5.39 5.99 25.19
N ARG A 118 -6.22 6.97 24.80
CA ARG A 118 -7.50 6.69 24.16
C ARG A 118 -7.26 6.16 22.75
N LYS A 119 -7.61 4.89 22.53
CA LYS A 119 -7.42 4.16 21.26
C LYS A 119 -7.75 4.98 20.01
N ALA A 120 -8.91 5.65 19.99
CA ALA A 120 -9.36 6.43 18.83
C ALA A 120 -8.42 7.60 18.49
N HIS A 121 -8.08 8.43 19.48
CA HIS A 121 -7.19 9.58 19.27
C HIS A 121 -5.79 9.14 18.85
N TYR A 122 -5.28 8.07 19.48
CA TYR A 122 -3.99 7.52 19.15
C TYR A 122 -3.94 6.99 17.71
N LEU A 123 -4.94 6.20 17.29
CA LEU A 123 -5.04 5.71 15.92
C LEU A 123 -5.13 6.84 14.90
N THR A 124 -5.97 7.85 15.15
CA THR A 124 -6.08 9.01 14.24
C THR A 124 -4.75 9.75 14.13
N SER A 125 -4.01 9.92 15.25
CA SER A 125 -2.69 10.57 15.23
C SER A 125 -1.65 9.82 14.41
N MET A 126 -1.75 8.48 14.33
CA MET A 126 -0.85 7.64 13.54
C MET A 126 -1.26 7.56 12.06
N ILE A 127 -2.56 7.58 11.75
CA ILE A 127 -3.06 7.44 10.38
C ILE A 127 -2.98 8.78 9.62
N ALA A 128 -3.23 9.91 10.30
CA ALA A 128 -3.29 11.22 9.65
C ALA A 128 -2.00 11.61 8.89
N PRO A 129 -0.78 11.40 9.43
CA PRO A 129 0.46 11.67 8.70
C PRO A 129 0.59 10.84 7.41
N ALA A 130 0.17 9.57 7.44
CA ALA A 130 0.23 8.69 6.28
C ALA A 130 -0.73 9.15 5.16
N ILE A 131 -1.95 9.57 5.52
CA ILE A 131 -2.91 10.14 4.57
C ILE A 131 -2.36 11.44 3.99
N LEU A 132 -1.89 12.36 4.85
CA LEU A 132 -1.35 13.65 4.43
C LEU A 132 -0.19 13.45 3.45
N PHE A 133 0.74 12.57 3.76
CA PHE A 133 1.86 12.25 2.88
C PHE A 133 1.40 11.68 1.53
N GLY A 134 0.46 10.73 1.54
CA GLY A 134 -0.12 10.18 0.31
C GLY A 134 -0.77 11.25 -0.56
N VAL A 135 -1.56 12.14 0.02
CA VAL A 135 -2.23 13.25 -0.69
C VAL A 135 -1.20 14.22 -1.27
N LEU A 136 -0.21 14.64 -0.47
CA LEU A 136 0.83 15.58 -0.92
C LEU A 136 1.59 15.03 -2.13
N ASN A 137 1.99 13.76 -2.11
CA ASN A 137 2.69 13.14 -3.25
C ASN A 137 1.84 13.15 -4.52
N VAL A 138 0.54 12.82 -4.39
CA VAL A 138 -0.38 12.83 -5.52
C VAL A 138 -0.62 14.25 -6.07
N CYS A 139 -0.78 15.23 -5.18
CA CYS A 139 -0.91 16.64 -5.58
C CYS A 139 0.35 17.16 -6.28
N CYS A 140 1.54 16.85 -5.76
CA CYS A 140 2.81 17.18 -6.42
C CYS A 140 2.90 16.53 -7.79
N ALA A 141 2.56 15.24 -7.91
CA ALA A 141 2.59 14.52 -9.17
C ALA A 141 1.62 15.11 -10.21
N TYR A 142 0.42 15.53 -9.78
CA TYR A 142 -0.54 16.23 -10.64
C TYR A 142 -0.02 17.60 -11.09
N TYR A 143 0.58 18.37 -10.19
CA TYR A 143 1.17 19.67 -10.50
C TYR A 143 2.32 19.55 -11.52
N THR A 144 3.15 18.52 -11.39
CA THR A 144 4.21 18.24 -12.38
C THR A 144 3.69 17.84 -13.76
N ASP A 145 2.60 17.06 -13.85
CA ASP A 145 1.98 16.73 -15.16
C ASP A 145 1.36 17.97 -15.82
N TYR A 146 0.77 18.86 -15.03
CA TYR A 146 0.20 20.10 -15.54
C TYR A 146 1.27 20.99 -16.18
N ASN A 147 2.41 21.16 -15.50
CA ASN A 147 3.52 22.01 -15.98
C ASN A 147 4.39 21.37 -17.06
N SER A 148 4.24 20.07 -17.34
CA SER A 148 4.97 19.39 -18.43
C SER A 148 4.30 19.53 -19.80
N LYS A 149 3.21 20.32 -19.92
CA LYS A 149 2.56 20.69 -21.18
C LYS A 149 2.91 22.12 -21.56
#